data_AF-A0A2P5HG99-F1
#
_entry.id   AF-A0A2P5HG99-F1
#
_cell.length_a   1.000
_cell.length_b   1.000
_cell.length_c   1.000
_cell.angle_alpha   90.00
_cell.angle_beta   90.00
_cell.angle_gamma   90.00
#
_symmetry.space_group_name_H-M   'P 1'
#
loop_
_entity.id
_entity.type
_entity.pdbx_description
1 polymer ?
#
loop_
_entity_poly.entity_id
_entity_poly.type
_entity_poly.pdbx_seq_one_letter_code
_entity_poly.pdbx_strand_id
1 'polypeptide(L)'
;MIFRGSTAILGSGPTTPHLSCPGIDGFYNYTKKLCGKSADTRGILCESASQNHELYAASDIHHTSRYWDWTLDWEDFTKSPVFDIHHGFGGDGAADPSDGNNCTTGAGCVQDGPLAGYKVQWCNGIEQPHCLSRNFTSEVSSLATSTRLSWAATDEFRGKSTYNDFNRALQIYTHNAIPQSVRGDFGSLDAPSGKR
;
A
#
# COMPACT_ATOMS: atom_id res chain seq x y z
N MET A 1 52.34 -30.23 -16.18
CA MET A 1 53.32 -29.39 -16.91
C MET A 1 53.30 -28.02 -16.24
N ILE A 2 54.42 -27.62 -15.65
CA ILE A 2 54.61 -26.37 -14.91
C ILE A 2 55.13 -25.32 -15.90
N PHE A 3 54.60 -24.10 -15.85
CA PHE A 3 55.39 -22.88 -16.06
C PHE A 3 54.97 -21.80 -15.04
N ARG A 4 55.98 -21.16 -14.45
CA ARG A 4 55.93 -20.10 -13.43
C ARG A 4 56.29 -18.73 -14.06
N GLY A 5 55.77 -17.66 -13.44
CA GLY A 5 56.36 -16.31 -13.34
C GLY A 5 55.74 -15.26 -14.28
N SER A 6 55.50 -14.00 -13.90
CA SER A 6 55.65 -13.26 -12.64
C SER A 6 54.92 -11.90 -12.74
N THR A 7 54.64 -11.31 -11.58
CA THR A 7 54.47 -9.86 -11.26
C THR A 7 53.07 -9.22 -11.37
N ALA A 8 52.67 -8.62 -10.24
CA ALA A 8 51.46 -7.86 -9.99
C ALA A 8 51.58 -6.39 -10.44
N ILE A 9 50.47 -5.82 -10.94
CA ILE A 9 50.17 -4.38 -10.89
C ILE A 9 48.69 -4.23 -10.48
N LEU A 10 48.45 -3.22 -9.64
CA LEU A 10 47.26 -2.88 -8.86
C LEU A 10 46.02 -2.55 -9.71
N GLY A 11 44.85 -2.96 -9.21
CA GLY A 11 43.64 -2.13 -9.17
C GLY A 11 42.72 -2.07 -10.39
N SER A 12 41.66 -2.89 -10.40
CA SER A 12 40.28 -2.51 -10.76
C SER A 12 39.40 -3.75 -10.72
N GLY A 13 38.29 -3.71 -9.96
CA GLY A 13 37.39 -4.84 -9.75
C GLY A 13 36.71 -5.35 -11.03
N PRO A 14 36.13 -6.57 -10.99
CA PRO A 14 35.50 -7.19 -12.15
C PRO A 14 34.23 -6.42 -12.55
N THR A 15 34.23 -5.94 -13.79
CA THR A 15 33.05 -5.46 -14.52
C THR A 15 32.00 -6.57 -14.61
N THR A 16 30.87 -6.38 -13.94
CA THR A 16 29.67 -7.20 -14.16
C THR A 16 29.07 -6.87 -15.53
N PRO A 17 28.64 -7.87 -16.31
CA PRO A 17 27.94 -7.62 -17.57
C PRO A 17 26.55 -7.07 -17.23
N HIS A 18 26.30 -5.83 -17.62
CA HIS A 18 25.00 -5.18 -17.53
C HIS A 18 24.06 -5.89 -18.52
N LEU A 19 23.21 -6.78 -18.00
CA LEU A 19 22.03 -7.25 -18.73
C LEU A 19 21.06 -6.07 -18.81
N SER A 20 21.12 -5.34 -19.91
CA SER A 20 20.14 -4.33 -20.29
C SER A 20 18.82 -5.02 -20.62
N CYS A 21 17.83 -4.93 -19.73
CA CYS A 21 16.43 -5.22 -20.05
C CYS A 21 15.89 -4.09 -20.94
N PRO A 22 15.55 -4.34 -22.22
CA PRO A 22 14.95 -3.32 -23.07
C PRO A 22 13.51 -3.10 -22.58
N GLY A 23 13.30 -2.02 -21.82
CA GLY A 23 11.97 -1.66 -21.31
C GLY A 23 11.98 -0.81 -20.04
N ILE A 24 13.07 -0.85 -19.26
CA ILE A 24 13.19 -0.07 -18.01
C ILE A 24 13.40 1.42 -18.29
N ASP A 25 14.16 1.74 -19.35
CA ASP A 25 14.45 3.13 -19.74
C ASP A 25 13.20 3.90 -20.16
N GLY A 26 12.20 3.22 -20.73
CA GLY A 26 10.93 3.85 -21.12
C GLY A 26 10.08 4.24 -19.92
N PHE A 27 10.00 3.37 -18.91
CA PHE A 27 9.21 3.61 -17.69
C PHE A 27 9.89 4.63 -16.78
N TYR A 28 11.22 4.57 -16.65
CA TYR A 28 12.01 5.52 -15.86
C TYR A 28 11.97 6.94 -16.44
N ASN A 29 11.93 7.07 -17.77
CA ASN A 29 11.74 8.37 -18.42
C ASN A 29 10.29 8.86 -18.36
N TYR A 30 9.30 7.97 -18.30
CA TYR A 30 7.89 8.35 -18.11
C TYR A 30 7.62 8.89 -16.69
N THR A 31 8.17 8.23 -15.67
CA THR A 31 8.07 8.71 -14.27
C THR A 31 8.84 10.01 -14.04
N LYS A 32 10.01 10.20 -14.65
CA LYS A 32 10.72 11.50 -14.64
C LYS A 32 9.98 12.63 -15.36
N LYS A 33 9.13 12.31 -16.34
CA LYS A 33 8.36 13.32 -17.08
C LYS A 33 7.10 13.77 -16.32
N LEU A 34 6.58 12.91 -15.44
CA LEU A 34 5.43 13.20 -14.57
C LEU A 34 5.84 13.80 -13.21
N CYS A 35 6.99 13.41 -12.66
CA CYS A 35 7.55 14.04 -11.47
C CYS A 35 8.43 15.22 -11.87
N GLY A 36 7.83 16.43 -11.92
CA GLY A 36 8.56 17.67 -12.12
C GLY A 36 9.74 17.80 -11.13
N LYS A 37 10.85 18.38 -11.61
CA LYS A 37 12.07 18.58 -10.83
C LYS A 37 11.81 19.41 -9.56
N SER A 38 11.61 18.75 -8.44
CA SER A 38 11.86 19.31 -7.11
C SER A 38 12.29 18.18 -6.20
N ALA A 39 13.58 17.89 -6.21
CA ALA A 39 14.21 17.13 -5.14
C ALA A 39 14.24 18.04 -3.91
N ASP A 40 13.22 17.94 -3.05
CA ASP A 40 13.33 18.32 -1.66
C ASP A 40 13.26 17.05 -0.80
N THR A 41 14.17 16.98 0.15
CA THR A 41 14.70 15.83 0.89
C THR A 41 13.75 15.22 1.93
N ARG A 42 12.43 15.23 1.70
CA ARG A 42 11.46 14.53 2.55
C ARG A 42 10.44 13.89 1.63
N GLY A 43 10.31 12.56 1.70
CA GLY A 43 9.45 11.79 0.81
C GLY A 43 8.03 12.35 0.79
N ILE A 44 7.67 13.02 -0.30
CA ILE A 44 6.36 13.64 -0.50
C ILE A 44 5.84 13.15 -1.86
N LEU A 45 4.90 12.20 -1.76
CA LEU A 45 3.71 12.00 -2.60
C LEU A 45 3.90 12.25 -4.11
N CYS A 46 4.03 11.16 -4.87
CA CYS A 46 3.86 11.18 -6.31
C CYS A 46 2.38 11.45 -6.66
N GLU A 47 2.15 12.33 -7.63
CA GLU A 47 0.82 12.72 -8.09
C GLU A 47 0.40 11.84 -9.28
N SER A 48 -0.76 11.18 -9.18
CA SER A 48 -1.41 10.54 -10.32
C SER A 48 -2.81 11.13 -10.51
N ALA A 49 -3.16 11.54 -11.73
CA ALA A 49 -4.50 12.02 -12.04
C ALA A 49 -5.48 10.83 -12.11
N SER A 50 -6.32 10.65 -11.08
CA SER A 50 -7.49 9.75 -11.13
C SER A 50 -8.78 10.58 -11.15
N GLN A 51 -9.77 10.10 -11.92
CA GLN A 51 -11.09 10.74 -12.06
C GLN A 51 -11.93 10.51 -10.79
N ASN A 52 -11.73 11.35 -9.77
CA ASN A 52 -12.53 11.30 -8.54
C ASN A 52 -13.69 12.32 -8.62
N HIS A 53 -14.78 12.00 -9.36
CA HIS A 53 -15.91 12.93 -9.61
C HIS A 53 -16.71 13.42 -8.39
N GLU A 54 -16.54 12.83 -7.21
CA GLU A 54 -17.31 13.19 -6.00
C GLU A 54 -16.58 14.14 -5.05
N LEU A 55 -15.26 14.29 -5.17
CA LEU A 55 -14.48 15.20 -4.32
C LEU A 55 -14.54 16.67 -4.79
N TYR A 56 -15.16 16.94 -5.94
CA TYR A 56 -15.15 18.26 -6.58
C TYR A 56 -16.08 19.31 -5.94
N ALA A 57 -16.81 18.98 -4.87
CA ALA A 57 -17.80 19.87 -4.25
C ALA A 57 -17.31 20.64 -3.01
N ALA A 58 -16.09 20.40 -2.52
CA ALA A 58 -15.52 21.13 -1.38
C ALA A 58 -14.38 22.04 -1.83
N SER A 59 -14.58 23.36 -1.67
CA SER A 59 -13.67 24.43 -2.07
C SER A 59 -12.26 24.31 -1.46
N ASP A 60 -11.25 24.66 -2.27
CA ASP A 60 -9.84 24.97 -1.94
C ASP A 60 -8.84 23.83 -1.64
N ILE A 61 -9.07 22.61 -2.11
CA ILE A 61 -8.02 21.58 -2.15
C ILE A 61 -7.49 21.49 -3.58
N HIS A 62 -6.17 21.68 -3.81
CA HIS A 62 -5.56 21.27 -5.06
C HIS A 62 -5.76 19.75 -5.22
N HIS A 63 -6.66 19.36 -6.12
CA HIS A 63 -7.19 18.00 -6.26
C HIS A 63 -6.14 17.04 -6.87
N THR A 64 -5.10 16.73 -6.10
CA THR A 64 -4.17 15.65 -6.41
C THR A 64 -4.74 14.37 -5.81
N SER A 65 -5.02 13.35 -6.61
CA SER A 65 -5.35 12.03 -6.06
C SER A 65 -4.13 11.49 -5.34
N ARG A 66 -4.29 11.15 -4.05
CA ARG A 66 -3.24 10.53 -3.25
C ARG A 66 -3.40 9.02 -3.35
N TYR A 67 -2.29 8.31 -3.48
CA TYR A 67 -2.27 6.85 -3.43
C TYR A 67 -1.34 6.37 -2.33
N TRP A 68 -1.61 5.19 -1.80
CA TRP A 68 -0.72 4.50 -0.89
C TRP A 68 0.15 3.53 -1.68
N ASP A 69 1.45 3.79 -1.73
CA ASP A 69 2.44 2.83 -2.20
C ASP A 69 2.72 1.80 -1.09
N TRP A 70 1.80 0.83 -0.90
CA TRP A 70 1.92 -0.22 0.14
C TRP A 70 3.19 -1.04 0.06
N THR A 71 3.81 -0.99 -1.11
CA THR A 71 5.11 -1.53 -1.38
C THR A 71 6.01 -0.94 -0.31
N LEU A 72 6.31 0.36 -0.25
CA LEU A 72 7.28 0.96 0.69
C LEU A 72 7.18 0.55 2.18
N ASP A 73 6.01 0.13 2.64
CA ASP A 73 5.72 -0.24 4.02
C ASP A 73 5.52 -1.76 4.24
N TRP A 74 5.75 -2.63 3.24
CA TRP A 74 5.35 -4.04 3.28
C TRP A 74 5.89 -4.84 4.47
N GLU A 75 7.10 -4.55 4.96
CA GLU A 75 7.71 -5.26 6.11
C GLU A 75 6.92 -5.02 7.40
N ASP A 76 6.40 -3.80 7.55
CA ASP A 76 5.60 -3.37 8.68
C ASP A 76 4.68 -2.22 8.27
N PHE A 77 3.52 -2.58 7.71
CA PHE A 77 2.59 -1.60 7.15
C PHE A 77 2.02 -0.66 8.22
N THR A 78 2.07 -1.05 9.50
CA THR A 78 1.58 -0.24 10.62
C THR A 78 2.41 1.02 10.82
N LYS A 79 3.64 1.05 10.31
CA LYS A 79 4.53 2.22 10.29
C LYS A 79 4.31 3.14 9.08
N SER A 80 3.40 2.79 8.18
CA SER A 80 3.09 3.62 7.02
C SER A 80 2.60 5.00 7.46
N PRO A 81 3.02 6.09 6.80
CA PRO A 81 2.45 7.43 7.00
C PRO A 81 0.94 7.49 6.79
N VAL A 82 0.37 6.53 6.05
CA VAL A 82 -1.08 6.37 5.86
C VAL A 82 -1.82 6.17 7.19
N PHE A 83 -1.18 5.54 8.18
CA PHE A 83 -1.77 5.29 9.49
C PHE A 83 -1.20 6.21 10.59
N ASP A 84 -0.47 7.27 10.21
CA ASP A 84 -0.01 8.28 11.15
C ASP A 84 -1.19 9.00 11.82
N ILE A 85 -1.06 9.27 13.12
CA ILE A 85 -2.13 9.86 13.93
C ILE A 85 -2.29 11.38 13.71
N HIS A 86 -1.33 12.05 13.07
CA HIS A 86 -1.38 13.49 12.87
C HIS A 86 -1.57 13.86 11.38
N HIS A 87 -0.90 13.15 10.49
CA HIS A 87 -0.84 13.44 9.06
C HIS A 87 -1.47 12.35 8.19
N GLY A 88 -1.87 11.23 8.78
CA GLY A 88 -2.51 10.09 8.11
C GLY A 88 -4.00 9.95 8.44
N PHE A 89 -4.50 8.72 8.34
CA PHE A 89 -5.90 8.35 8.58
C PHE A 89 -6.12 7.73 9.97
N GLY A 90 -5.20 7.93 10.91
CA GLY A 90 -5.23 7.35 12.24
C GLY A 90 -4.71 5.91 12.30
N GLY A 91 -4.44 5.43 13.51
CA GLY A 91 -3.80 4.15 13.78
C GLY A 91 -4.76 2.96 13.89
N ASP A 92 -4.40 2.00 14.72
CA ASP A 92 -5.18 0.76 14.92
C ASP A 92 -6.45 0.97 15.77
N GLY A 93 -7.28 -0.07 15.81
CA GLY A 93 -8.45 -0.18 16.69
C GLY A 93 -8.09 -0.53 18.13
N ALA A 94 -9.01 -0.31 19.07
CA ALA A 94 -8.82 -0.77 20.44
C ALA A 94 -8.74 -2.30 20.50
N ALA A 95 -7.97 -2.81 21.44
CA ALA A 95 -7.89 -4.25 21.71
C ALA A 95 -9.16 -4.81 22.38
N ASP A 96 -9.99 -3.94 22.98
CA ASP A 96 -11.21 -4.34 23.69
C ASP A 96 -12.42 -4.37 22.72
N PRO A 97 -13.02 -5.54 22.47
CA PRO A 97 -14.20 -5.67 21.59
C PRO A 97 -15.47 -4.99 22.13
N SER A 98 -15.45 -4.48 23.37
CA SER A 98 -16.58 -3.78 23.99
C SER A 98 -16.66 -2.28 23.65
N ASP A 99 -15.73 -1.76 22.84
CA ASP A 99 -15.58 -0.33 22.53
C ASP A 99 -16.69 0.29 21.65
N GLY A 100 -17.70 -0.49 21.28
CA GLY A 100 -18.84 -0.03 20.49
C GLY A 100 -18.78 -0.44 19.02
N ASN A 101 -17.79 -1.24 18.61
CA ASN A 101 -17.85 -1.97 17.35
C ASN A 101 -18.70 -3.24 17.49
N ASN A 102 -19.89 -3.25 16.90
CA ASN A 102 -20.76 -4.41 16.81
C ASN A 102 -20.82 -5.01 15.39
N CYS A 103 -20.00 -4.51 14.46
CA CYS A 103 -20.05 -4.90 13.06
C CYS A 103 -19.02 -5.97 12.69
N THR A 104 -17.76 -5.76 13.07
CA THR A 104 -16.64 -6.58 12.61
C THR A 104 -16.01 -7.35 13.77
N THR A 105 -16.20 -8.67 13.76
CA THR A 105 -15.72 -9.54 14.85
C THR A 105 -14.19 -9.49 14.99
N GLY A 106 -13.73 -9.17 16.19
CA GLY A 106 -12.31 -9.13 16.53
C GLY A 106 -11.59 -7.90 16.00
N ALA A 107 -12.30 -6.81 15.68
CA ALA A 107 -11.72 -5.49 15.46
C ALA A 107 -12.32 -4.47 16.43
N GLY A 108 -11.58 -3.41 16.72
CA GLY A 108 -12.01 -2.33 17.61
C GLY A 108 -12.07 -0.99 16.88
N CYS A 109 -12.78 -0.04 17.46
CA CYS A 109 -12.83 1.36 17.08
C CYS A 109 -11.42 1.98 16.99
N VAL A 110 -11.16 2.71 15.92
CA VAL A 110 -9.97 3.57 15.78
C VAL A 110 -9.94 4.58 16.92
N GLN A 111 -8.84 4.58 17.68
CA GLN A 111 -8.72 5.39 18.91
C GLN A 111 -8.14 6.78 18.65
N ASP A 112 -7.23 6.91 17.68
CA ASP A 112 -6.42 8.11 17.48
C ASP A 112 -6.44 8.62 16.03
N GLY A 113 -6.20 9.92 15.89
CA GLY A 113 -6.03 10.61 14.62
C GLY A 113 -7.33 11.07 13.95
N PRO A 114 -7.26 11.54 12.69
CA PRO A 114 -8.36 12.30 12.06
C PRO A 114 -9.67 11.53 11.87
N LEU A 115 -9.61 10.19 11.90
CA LEU A 115 -10.79 9.32 11.77
C LEU A 115 -11.24 8.71 13.11
N ALA A 116 -10.60 9.07 14.23
CA ALA A 116 -11.09 8.67 15.55
C ALA A 116 -12.51 9.21 15.78
N GLY A 117 -13.41 8.33 16.22
CA GLY A 117 -14.82 8.66 16.41
C GLY A 117 -15.65 8.77 15.14
N TYR A 118 -15.08 8.55 13.94
CA TYR A 118 -15.84 8.50 12.69
C TYR A 118 -16.93 7.43 12.76
N LYS A 119 -18.13 7.74 12.24
CA LYS A 119 -19.30 6.86 12.28
C LYS A 119 -19.58 6.24 10.91
N VAL A 120 -19.27 4.95 10.78
CA VAL A 120 -19.66 4.12 9.64
C VAL A 120 -21.15 3.81 9.75
N GLN A 121 -21.87 3.90 8.63
CA GLN A 121 -23.34 3.75 8.62
C GLN A 121 -23.79 2.30 8.37
N TRP A 122 -22.99 1.53 7.64
CA TRP A 122 -23.39 0.24 7.09
C TRP A 122 -22.55 -0.88 7.65
N CYS A 123 -23.20 -1.97 8.04
CA CYS A 123 -22.58 -3.20 8.44
C CYS A 123 -23.24 -4.39 7.73
N ASN A 124 -22.44 -5.15 6.99
CA ASN A 124 -22.86 -6.27 6.14
C ASN A 124 -24.11 -5.94 5.29
N GLY A 125 -24.13 -4.74 4.70
CA GLY A 125 -25.25 -4.24 3.88
C GLY A 125 -26.49 -3.79 4.65
N ILE A 126 -26.46 -3.75 5.99
CA ILE A 126 -27.57 -3.29 6.85
C ILE A 126 -27.18 -1.97 7.49
N GLU A 127 -28.14 -1.04 7.63
CA GLU A 127 -27.93 0.22 8.35
C GLU A 127 -27.74 -0.08 9.83
N GLN A 128 -26.51 0.08 10.30
CA GLN A 128 -26.10 -0.20 11.67
C GLN A 128 -24.94 0.75 12.02
N PRO A 129 -25.24 1.97 12.51
CA PRO A 129 -24.20 2.93 12.82
C PRO A 129 -23.24 2.43 13.91
N HIS A 130 -21.94 2.46 13.61
CA HIS A 130 -20.86 2.05 14.51
C HIS A 130 -19.61 2.93 14.28
N CYS A 131 -18.58 2.76 15.10
CA CYS A 131 -17.30 3.45 14.88
C CYS A 131 -16.54 2.84 13.69
N LEU A 132 -15.66 3.61 13.04
CA LEU A 132 -14.66 3.02 12.15
C LEU A 132 -13.78 2.05 12.94
N SER A 133 -13.66 0.82 12.46
CA SER A 133 -12.96 -0.27 13.14
C SER A 133 -11.75 -0.77 12.37
N ARG A 134 -10.71 -1.20 13.09
CA ARG A 134 -9.47 -1.82 12.58
C ARG A 134 -8.95 -2.88 13.56
N ASN A 135 -8.10 -3.77 13.06
CA ASN A 135 -7.27 -4.66 13.88
C ASN A 135 -6.05 -5.08 13.06
N PHE A 136 -5.00 -4.28 13.13
CA PHE A 136 -3.80 -4.48 12.35
C PHE A 136 -3.18 -5.85 12.63
N THR A 137 -2.89 -6.55 11.54
CA THR A 137 -2.26 -7.85 11.61
C THR A 137 -1.37 -8.09 10.42
N SER A 138 -0.24 -8.76 10.68
CA SER A 138 0.65 -9.33 9.67
C SER A 138 0.50 -10.86 9.50
N GLU A 139 -0.32 -11.54 10.32
CA GLU A 139 -0.22 -13.01 10.49
C GLU A 139 -1.55 -13.81 10.42
N VAL A 140 -2.72 -13.17 10.32
CA VAL A 140 -4.00 -13.87 10.54
C VAL A 140 -4.43 -14.81 9.40
N SER A 141 -3.85 -14.72 8.20
CA SER A 141 -4.15 -15.67 7.11
C SER A 141 -3.00 -15.84 6.12
N SER A 142 -3.02 -16.92 5.35
CA SER A 142 -2.12 -17.13 4.19
C SER A 142 -2.23 -16.03 3.11
N LEU A 143 -3.25 -15.16 3.23
CA LEU A 143 -3.52 -14.01 2.37
C LEU A 143 -3.04 -12.68 2.97
N ALA A 144 -2.80 -12.59 4.28
CA ALA A 144 -2.40 -11.35 4.99
C ALA A 144 -0.89 -11.27 5.29
N THR A 145 -0.08 -12.16 4.71
CA THR A 145 1.38 -12.15 4.92
C THR A 145 2.00 -10.94 4.22
N SER A 146 2.81 -10.18 4.96
CA SER A 146 3.59 -9.02 4.46
C SER A 146 4.29 -9.27 3.12
N THR A 147 4.79 -10.49 2.90
CA THR A 147 5.44 -10.90 1.65
C THR A 147 4.56 -10.72 0.41
N ARG A 148 3.23 -10.75 0.53
CA ARG A 148 2.30 -10.49 -0.58
C ARG A 148 2.21 -9.02 -0.97
N LEU A 149 2.72 -8.12 -0.12
CA LEU A 149 2.85 -6.68 -0.37
C LEU A 149 4.26 -6.32 -0.89
N SER A 150 5.20 -7.26 -0.90
CA SER A 150 6.59 -7.06 -1.31
C SER A 150 6.76 -6.79 -2.81
N TRP A 151 7.96 -6.37 -3.22
CA TRP A 151 8.24 -6.00 -4.61
C TRP A 151 8.24 -7.25 -5.47
N ALA A 152 8.71 -8.36 -4.91
CA ALA A 152 8.67 -9.66 -5.56
C ALA A 152 7.24 -10.08 -5.91
N ALA A 153 6.28 -9.88 -4.99
CA ALA A 153 4.87 -10.15 -5.26
C ALA A 153 4.29 -9.21 -6.32
N THR A 154 4.72 -7.94 -6.34
CA THR A 154 4.26 -6.99 -7.36
C THR A 154 4.87 -7.26 -8.74
N ASP A 155 6.13 -7.67 -8.82
CA ASP A 155 6.74 -8.14 -10.06
C ASP A 155 6.06 -9.40 -10.60
N GLU A 156 5.57 -10.29 -9.72
CA GLU A 156 4.86 -11.50 -10.15
C GLU A 156 3.58 -11.19 -10.93
N PHE A 157 2.70 -10.34 -10.41
CA PHE A 157 1.47 -10.01 -11.14
C PHE A 157 1.75 -9.10 -12.34
N ARG A 158 2.74 -8.19 -12.25
CA ARG A 158 3.16 -7.35 -13.39
C ARG A 158 3.73 -8.16 -14.55
N GLY A 159 4.30 -9.32 -14.28
CA GLY A 159 4.84 -10.23 -15.28
C GLY A 159 3.79 -11.06 -16.04
N LYS A 160 2.49 -10.96 -15.70
CA LYS A 160 1.44 -11.72 -16.40
C LYS A 160 1.10 -11.11 -17.75
N SER A 161 1.02 -11.95 -18.78
CA SER A 161 0.83 -11.53 -20.17
C SER A 161 -0.63 -11.32 -20.59
N THR A 162 -1.59 -11.81 -19.80
CA THR A 162 -3.01 -11.62 -20.07
C THR A 162 -3.66 -10.82 -18.95
N TYR A 163 -4.70 -10.05 -19.30
CA TYR A 163 -5.48 -9.31 -18.30
C TYR A 163 -6.06 -10.23 -17.22
N ASN A 164 -6.55 -11.41 -17.60
CA ASN A 164 -7.16 -12.35 -16.66
C ASN A 164 -6.14 -12.89 -15.66
N ASP A 165 -4.94 -13.24 -16.12
CA ASP A 165 -3.86 -13.71 -15.24
C ASP A 165 -3.33 -12.59 -14.36
N PHE A 166 -3.15 -11.39 -14.92
CA PHE A 166 -2.78 -10.18 -14.18
C PHE A 166 -3.79 -9.89 -13.08
N ASN A 167 -5.08 -9.79 -13.43
CA ASN A 167 -6.14 -9.47 -12.48
C ASN A 167 -6.23 -10.57 -11.41
N ARG A 168 -6.25 -11.84 -11.80
CA ARG A 168 -6.28 -12.94 -10.84
C ARG A 168 -5.10 -12.90 -9.87
N ALA A 169 -3.89 -12.65 -10.37
CA ALA A 169 -2.71 -12.54 -9.53
C ALA A 169 -2.80 -11.32 -8.59
N LEU A 170 -3.15 -10.13 -9.11
CA LEU A 170 -3.34 -8.92 -8.31
C LEU A 170 -4.36 -9.14 -7.18
N GLN A 171 -5.50 -9.77 -7.51
CA GLN A 171 -6.57 -10.12 -6.58
C GLN A 171 -6.08 -11.07 -5.47
N ILE A 172 -5.35 -12.14 -5.83
CA ILE A 172 -4.81 -13.12 -4.88
C ILE A 172 -3.69 -12.55 -3.99
N TYR A 173 -2.89 -11.63 -4.51
CA TYR A 173 -1.78 -11.03 -3.79
C TYR A 173 -2.20 -9.74 -3.08
N THR A 174 -1.81 -8.58 -3.61
CA THR A 174 -1.85 -7.31 -2.90
C THR A 174 -3.27 -6.85 -2.59
N HIS A 175 -4.21 -7.05 -3.52
CA HIS A 175 -5.59 -6.58 -3.35
C HIS A 175 -6.26 -7.23 -2.14
N ASN A 176 -6.10 -8.53 -1.94
CA ASN A 176 -6.67 -9.21 -0.77
C ASN A 176 -5.81 -9.06 0.47
N ALA A 177 -4.49 -8.87 0.34
CA ALA A 177 -3.61 -8.74 1.49
C ALA A 177 -3.94 -7.49 2.34
N ILE A 178 -4.10 -6.32 1.71
CA ILE A 178 -4.29 -5.07 2.47
C ILE A 178 -5.58 -5.08 3.33
N PRO A 179 -6.78 -5.39 2.78
CA PRO A 179 -8.00 -5.52 3.58
C PRO A 179 -7.87 -6.51 4.73
N GLN A 180 -7.15 -7.63 4.51
CA GLN A 180 -6.95 -8.67 5.52
C GLN A 180 -5.89 -8.29 6.56
N SER A 181 -4.98 -7.36 6.23
CA SER A 181 -4.00 -6.81 7.16
C SER A 181 -4.57 -5.68 8.01
N VAL A 182 -5.37 -4.78 7.42
CA VAL A 182 -6.01 -3.66 8.15
C VAL A 182 -7.22 -4.12 8.98
N ARG A 183 -7.98 -5.10 8.46
CA ARG A 183 -9.19 -5.67 9.06
C ARG A 183 -10.24 -4.61 9.39
N GLY A 184 -11.12 -4.93 10.33
CA GLY A 184 -12.30 -4.13 10.65
C GLY A 184 -13.13 -3.84 9.41
N ASP A 185 -13.59 -2.60 9.28
CA ASP A 185 -14.45 -2.19 8.16
C ASP A 185 -13.75 -2.23 6.81
N PHE A 186 -12.42 -2.09 6.77
CA PHE A 186 -11.68 -2.21 5.51
C PHE A 186 -11.60 -3.64 5.01
N GLY A 187 -11.71 -4.62 5.91
CA GLY A 187 -11.75 -6.04 5.59
C GLY A 187 -13.15 -6.60 5.29
N SER A 188 -14.21 -5.78 5.39
CA SER A 188 -15.59 -6.20 5.20
C SER A 188 -16.06 -6.02 3.75
N LEU A 189 -17.27 -6.50 3.44
CA LEU A 189 -17.91 -6.28 2.14
C LEU A 189 -18.45 -4.85 1.97
N ASP A 190 -18.42 -4.03 3.03
CA ASP A 190 -18.86 -2.64 3.01
C ASP A 190 -17.71 -1.65 2.83
N ALA A 191 -16.51 -2.13 2.52
CA ALA A 191 -15.47 -1.26 1.95
C ALA A 191 -15.89 -0.81 0.53
N PRO A 192 -15.83 0.49 0.20
CA PRO A 192 -15.42 1.62 1.04
C PRO A 192 -16.51 2.07 2.05
N SER A 193 -16.10 2.41 3.27
CA SER A 193 -16.97 2.79 4.40
C SER A 193 -17.52 4.22 4.29
N GLY A 194 -18.37 4.45 3.28
CA GLY A 194 -19.01 5.74 2.99
C GLY A 194 -20.50 5.81 3.33
N LYS A 195 -21.08 7.00 3.13
CA LYS A 195 -22.54 7.15 2.99
C LYS A 195 -22.90 6.67 1.58
N ARG A 196 -23.86 5.75 1.46
CA ARG A 196 -24.37 5.27 0.18
C ARG A 196 -25.30 6.32 -0.45
#